data_AF-A0A967GQW1-F1
#
_entry.id   AF-A0A967GQW1-F1
#
_cell.length_a   1.000
_cell.length_b   1.000
_cell.length_c   1.000
_cell.angle_alpha   90.00
_cell.angle_beta   90.00
_cell.angle_gamma   90.00
#
_symmetry.space_group_name_H-M   'P 1'
#
loop_
_entity.id
_entity.type
_entity.pdbx_description
1 polymer ?
#
loop_
_entity_poly.entity_id
_entity_poly.type
_entity_poly.pdbx_seq_one_letter_code
_entity_poly.pdbx_strand_id
1 'polypeptide(L)'
;AIGAAGLSALALTTAFIQKTGVDLNLSDPGILRTFFVGVFIGGVVPFLNGAITMDAVGRAAFDMISEIRRQFREIPGLLEGTGEPDSDRCVDIATKAATKRMVLPALLAVGTPLLVGFGFGANGATALAGTLCGA
;
A
#
# COMPACT_ATOMS: atom_id res chain seq x y z
N ALA A 1 -9.86 -7.39 -12.02
CA ALA A 1 -8.96 -6.34 -11.48
C ALA A 1 -7.49 -6.79 -11.48
N ILE A 2 -7.10 -7.81 -10.70
CA ILE A 2 -5.70 -8.23 -10.53
C ILE A 2 -5.04 -8.67 -11.85
N GLY A 3 -5.69 -9.52 -12.65
CA GLY A 3 -5.13 -9.98 -13.94
C GLY A 3 -4.91 -8.84 -14.95
N ALA A 4 -5.82 -7.87 -15.01
CA ALA A 4 -5.68 -6.70 -15.88
C ALA A 4 -4.57 -5.76 -15.39
N ALA A 5 -4.43 -5.61 -14.07
CA ALA A 5 -3.33 -4.85 -13.46
C ALA A 5 -1.98 -5.50 -13.76
N GLY A 6 -1.87 -6.83 -13.67
CA GLY A 6 -0.63 -7.55 -13.99
C GLY A 6 -0.19 -7.39 -15.46
N LEU A 7 -1.11 -7.54 -16.41
CA LEU A 7 -0.82 -7.32 -17.83
C LEU A 7 -0.44 -5.85 -18.13
N SER A 8 -1.12 -4.91 -17.49
CA SER A 8 -0.83 -3.48 -17.64
C SER A 8 0.53 -3.13 -17.03
N ALA A 9 0.86 -3.69 -15.87
CA ALA A 9 2.16 -3.51 -15.22
C ALA A 9 3.28 -4.03 -16.13
N LEU A 10 3.13 -5.21 -16.71
CA LEU A 10 4.10 -5.74 -17.68
C LEU A 10 4.27 -4.82 -18.91
N ALA A 11 3.17 -4.29 -19.44
CA ALA A 11 3.21 -3.36 -20.57
C ALA A 11 3.92 -2.03 -20.20
N LEU A 12 3.66 -1.50 -19.00
CA LEU A 12 4.32 -0.27 -18.52
C LEU A 12 5.81 -0.50 -18.22
N THR A 13 6.16 -1.64 -17.66
CA THR A 13 7.57 -2.00 -17.38
C THR A 13 8.35 -2.17 -18.68
N THR A 14 7.78 -2.83 -19.69
CA THR A 14 8.42 -2.94 -21.01
C THR A 14 8.59 -1.58 -21.68
N ALA A 15 7.57 -0.70 -21.63
CA ALA A 15 7.67 0.66 -22.12
C ALA A 15 8.74 1.48 -21.37
N PHE A 16 8.88 1.29 -20.05
CA PHE A 16 9.91 1.93 -19.23
C PHE A 16 11.33 1.50 -19.64
N ILE A 17 11.56 0.19 -19.82
CA ILE A 17 12.85 -0.34 -20.26
C ILE A 17 13.23 0.23 -21.63
N GLN A 18 12.28 0.27 -22.57
CA GLN A 18 12.50 0.85 -23.90
C GLN A 18 12.85 2.35 -23.85
N LYS A 19 12.20 3.12 -22.97
CA LYS A 19 12.43 4.57 -22.85
C LYS A 19 13.74 4.91 -22.16
N THR A 20 14.16 4.11 -21.18
CA THR A 20 15.40 4.35 -20.44
C THR A 20 16.64 3.83 -21.17
N GLY A 21 16.47 3.00 -22.20
CA GLY A 21 17.58 2.47 -22.99
C GLY A 21 18.51 1.56 -22.17
N VAL A 22 18.04 1.09 -21.02
CA VAL A 22 18.81 0.18 -20.16
C VAL A 22 18.88 -1.17 -20.82
N ASP A 23 20.09 -1.61 -21.14
CA ASP A 23 20.33 -2.96 -21.62
C ASP A 23 20.30 -3.93 -20.43
N LEU A 24 19.21 -4.68 -20.29
CA LEU A 24 19.04 -5.69 -19.25
C LEU A 24 19.79 -6.98 -19.60
N ASN A 25 21.10 -6.86 -19.85
CA ASN A 25 21.97 -8.00 -20.03
C ASN A 25 22.21 -8.66 -18.67
N LEU A 26 21.36 -9.62 -18.33
CA LEU A 26 21.45 -10.45 -17.12
C LEU A 26 22.73 -11.30 -17.05
N SER A 27 23.53 -11.32 -18.12
CA SER A 27 24.85 -11.95 -18.12
C SER A 27 25.92 -11.11 -17.41
N ASP A 28 25.70 -9.80 -17.23
CA ASP A 28 26.61 -8.94 -16.48
C ASP A 28 26.34 -9.07 -14.97
N PRO A 29 27.32 -9.54 -14.16
CA PRO A 29 27.18 -9.68 -12.72
C PRO A 29 26.78 -8.38 -11.99
N GLY A 30 27.18 -7.21 -12.49
CA GLY A 30 26.86 -5.92 -11.87
C GLY A 30 25.39 -5.51 -12.03
N ILE A 31 24.84 -5.75 -13.22
CA ILE A 31 23.44 -5.49 -13.57
C ILE A 31 22.55 -6.51 -12.86
N LEU A 32 22.93 -7.79 -12.90
CA LEU A 32 22.20 -8.88 -12.25
C LEU A 32 22.04 -8.62 -10.75
N ARG A 33 23.11 -8.23 -10.05
CA ARG A 33 23.04 -7.92 -8.61
C ARG A 33 22.03 -6.80 -8.32
N THR A 34 22.07 -5.72 -9.10
CA THR A 34 21.22 -4.55 -8.85
C THR A 34 19.76 -4.83 -9.20
N PHE A 35 19.52 -5.60 -10.26
CA PHE A 35 18.18 -6.05 -10.64
C PHE A 35 17.54 -6.91 -9.56
N PHE A 36 18.24 -7.92 -9.03
CA PHE A 36 17.71 -8.77 -7.96
C PHE A 36 17.44 -8.01 -6.67
N VAL A 37 18.30 -7.05 -6.30
CA VAL A 37 18.02 -6.15 -5.16
C VAL A 37 16.73 -5.38 -5.40
N GLY A 38 16.53 -4.87 -6.62
CA GLY A 38 15.28 -4.23 -7.04
C GLY A 38 14.07 -5.15 -6.87
N VAL A 39 14.16 -6.40 -7.35
CA VAL A 39 13.08 -7.41 -7.26
C VAL A 39 12.71 -7.72 -5.81
N PHE A 40 13.70 -7.90 -4.92
CA PHE A 40 13.43 -8.12 -3.50
C PHE A 40 12.74 -6.93 -2.84
N ILE A 41 13.19 -5.71 -3.15
CA ILE A 41 12.54 -4.48 -2.65
C ILE A 41 11.10 -4.42 -3.16
N GLY A 42 10.89 -4.68 -4.46
CA GLY A 42 9.57 -4.73 -5.08
C GLY A 42 8.65 -5.72 -4.39
N GLY A 43 9.12 -6.96 -4.18
CA GLY A 43 8.32 -8.00 -3.55
C GLY A 43 7.94 -7.72 -2.10
N VAL A 44 8.78 -7.03 -1.32
CA VAL A 44 8.49 -6.70 0.08
C VAL A 44 7.44 -5.60 0.22
N VAL A 45 7.35 -4.68 -0.73
CA VAL A 45 6.50 -3.48 -0.67
C VAL A 45 5.00 -3.82 -0.56
N PRO A 46 4.42 -4.75 -1.35
CA PRO A 46 3.05 -5.19 -1.17
C PRO A 46 2.75 -5.79 0.21
N PHE A 47 3.68 -6.59 0.76
CA PHE A 47 3.52 -7.16 2.11
C PHE A 47 3.54 -6.09 3.19
N LEU A 48 4.45 -5.11 3.07
CA LEU A 48 4.51 -3.99 4.01
C LEU A 48 3.24 -3.14 3.93
N ASN A 49 2.74 -2.88 2.72
CA ASN A 49 1.48 -2.17 2.52
C ASN A 49 0.28 -2.94 3.12
N GLY A 50 0.25 -4.26 2.95
CA GLY A 50 -0.70 -5.15 3.59
C GLY A 50 -0.65 -5.07 5.13
N ALA A 51 0.54 -5.12 5.72
CA ALA A 51 0.70 -5.03 7.17
C ALA A 51 0.22 -3.68 7.73
N ILE A 52 0.57 -2.56 7.08
CA ILE A 52 0.16 -1.22 7.50
C ILE A 52 -1.36 -1.07 7.40
N THR A 53 -1.98 -1.55 6.32
CA THR A 53 -3.43 -1.47 6.16
C THR A 53 -4.18 -2.35 7.17
N MET A 54 -3.68 -3.54 7.48
CA MET A 54 -4.27 -4.41 8.50
C MET A 54 -4.17 -3.80 9.90
N ASP A 55 -3.02 -3.22 10.29
CA ASP A 55 -2.87 -2.50 11.57
C ASP A 55 -3.81 -1.29 11.62
N ALA A 56 -3.93 -0.54 10.52
CA ALA A 56 -4.83 0.60 10.42
C ALA A 56 -6.30 0.22 10.59
N VAL A 57 -6.74 -0.89 9.99
CA VAL A 57 -8.09 -1.44 10.17
C VAL A 57 -8.30 -1.91 11.60
N GLY A 58 -7.34 -2.65 12.17
CA GLY A 58 -7.42 -3.16 13.54
C GLY A 58 -7.66 -2.04 14.56
N ARG A 59 -6.88 -0.96 14.48
CA ARG A 59 -7.06 0.21 15.36
C ARG A 59 -8.43 0.88 15.16
N ALA A 60 -8.95 0.94 13.93
CA ALA A 60 -10.22 1.60 13.62
C ALA A 60 -11.40 0.80 14.17
N ALA A 61 -11.29 -0.52 14.08
CA ALA A 61 -12.25 -1.43 14.67
C ALA A 61 -12.30 -1.28 16.20
N PHE A 62 -11.16 -1.12 16.89
CA PHE A 62 -11.16 -0.87 18.33
C PHE A 62 -11.86 0.44 18.71
N ASP A 63 -11.57 1.53 17.99
CA ASP A 63 -12.24 2.82 18.19
C ASP A 63 -13.76 2.67 18.01
N MET A 64 -14.19 1.96 16.96
CA MET A 64 -15.60 1.70 16.67
C MET A 64 -16.27 0.81 17.73
N ILE A 65 -15.62 -0.25 18.21
CA ILE A 65 -16.14 -1.12 19.28
C ILE A 65 -16.30 -0.33 20.58
N SER A 66 -15.36 0.55 20.90
CA SER A 66 -15.44 1.38 22.10
C SER A 66 -16.62 2.34 22.06
N GLU A 67 -16.92 2.91 20.88
CA GLU A 67 -18.09 3.76 20.66
C GLU A 67 -19.40 2.96 20.75
N ILE A 68 -19.47 1.78 20.11
CA ILE A 68 -20.65 0.92 20.20
C ILE A 68 -20.93 0.51 21.65
N ARG A 69 -19.89 0.17 22.43
CA ARG A 69 -20.01 -0.13 23.86
C ARG A 69 -20.50 1.07 24.67
N ARG A 70 -20.06 2.29 24.32
CA ARG A 70 -20.55 3.53 24.94
C ARG A 70 -22.03 3.72 24.66
N GLN A 71 -22.47 3.56 23.41
CA GLN A 71 -23.88 3.68 23.02
C GLN A 71 -24.77 2.68 23.76
N PHE A 72 -24.36 1.41 23.85
CA PHE A 72 -25.10 0.40 24.62
C PHE A 72 -25.21 0.70 26.12
N ARG A 73 -24.27 1.46 26.70
CA ARG A 73 -24.28 1.81 28.13
C ARG A 73 -25.03 3.10 28.42
N GLU A 74 -24.95 4.08 27.52
CA GLU A 74 -25.44 5.45 27.77
C GLU A 74 -26.79 5.74 27.12
N ILE A 75 -27.18 5.02 26.05
CA ILE A 75 -28.46 5.22 25.37
C ILE A 75 -29.51 4.25 25.96
N PRO A 76 -30.50 4.73 26.73
CA PRO A 76 -31.59 3.88 27.22
C PRO A 76 -32.47 3.40 26.06
N GLY A 77 -32.99 2.18 26.12
CA GLY A 77 -33.79 1.60 25.04
C GLY A 77 -32.98 0.94 23.92
N LEU A 78 -31.66 1.16 23.83
CA LEU A 78 -30.85 0.62 22.74
C LEU A 78 -30.72 -0.91 22.80
N LEU A 79 -30.60 -1.47 24.00
CA LEU A 79 -30.57 -2.93 24.23
C LEU A 79 -31.95 -3.57 24.06
N GLU A 80 -33.01 -2.82 24.39
CA GLU A 80 -34.39 -3.28 24.25
C GLU A 80 -34.95 -3.09 22.82
N GLY A 81 -34.18 -2.46 21.93
CA GLY A 81 -34.57 -2.19 20.54
C GLY A 81 -35.57 -1.04 20.36
N THR A 82 -35.79 -0.23 21.40
CA THR A 82 -36.70 0.92 21.39
C THR A 82 -35.98 2.26 21.22
N GLY A 83 -34.66 2.30 21.46
CA GLY A 83 -33.80 3.47 21.28
C GLY A 83 -33.13 3.51 19.91
N GLU A 84 -32.88 4.70 19.39
CA GLU A 84 -32.24 4.91 18.08
C GLU A 84 -30.70 5.05 18.23
N PRO A 85 -29.89 4.31 17.46
CA PRO A 85 -28.42 4.37 17.55
C PRO A 85 -27.85 5.63 16.91
N ASP A 86 -26.75 6.13 17.48
CA ASP A 86 -26.01 7.27 16.93
C ASP A 86 -25.06 6.79 15.83
N SER A 87 -25.59 6.74 14.61
CA SER A 87 -24.87 6.28 13.43
C SER A 87 -23.87 7.32 12.92
N ASP A 88 -24.16 8.61 13.08
CA ASP A 88 -23.30 9.70 12.62
C ASP A 88 -21.93 9.64 13.30
N ARG A 89 -21.90 9.36 14.60
CA ARG A 89 -20.65 9.19 15.34
C ARG A 89 -19.82 8.01 14.84
N CYS A 90 -20.48 6.90 14.48
CA CYS A 90 -19.79 5.74 13.90
C CYS A 90 -19.19 6.06 12.52
N VAL A 91 -19.94 6.78 11.69
CA VAL A 91 -19.47 7.25 10.37
C VAL A 91 -18.29 8.21 10.52
N ASP A 92 -18.34 9.13 11.47
CA ASP A 92 -17.25 10.08 11.73
C ASP A 92 -15.96 9.39 12.17
N ILE A 93 -16.05 8.40 13.06
CA ILE A 93 -14.89 7.60 13.49
C ILE A 93 -14.28 6.86 12.30
N ALA A 94 -15.12 6.17 11.52
CA ALA A 94 -14.66 5.43 10.34
C ALA A 94 -13.99 6.36 9.31
N THR A 95 -14.61 7.49 9.03
CA THR A 95 -14.13 8.48 8.05
C THR A 95 -12.80 9.08 8.50
N LYS A 96 -12.72 9.56 9.74
CA LYS A 96 -11.51 10.17 10.29
C LYS A 96 -10.35 9.18 10.37
N ALA A 97 -10.62 7.93 10.75
CA ALA A 97 -9.63 6.87 10.78
C ALA A 97 -9.13 6.52 9.38
N ALA A 98 -10.04 6.39 8.40
CA ALA A 98 -9.69 6.08 7.01
C ALA A 98 -8.82 7.19 6.41
N THR A 99 -9.25 8.46 6.48
CA THR A 99 -8.50 9.58 5.89
C THR A 99 -7.12 9.72 6.52
N LYS A 100 -6.99 9.57 7.84
CA LYS A 100 -5.69 9.73 8.51
C LYS A 100 -4.74 8.57 8.22
N ARG A 101 -5.24 7.33 8.17
CA ARG A 101 -4.40 6.13 8.07
C ARG A 101 -4.08 5.72 6.62
N MET A 102 -4.83 6.20 5.62
CA MET A 102 -4.54 5.94 4.20
C MET A 102 -3.36 6.77 3.64
N VAL A 103 -2.93 7.83 4.33
CA VAL A 103 -1.80 8.67 3.86
C VAL A 103 -0.50 7.87 3.81
N LEU A 104 -0.21 7.08 4.84
CA LEU A 104 1.02 6.29 4.94
C LEU A 104 1.17 5.25 3.80
N PRO A 105 0.19 4.37 3.52
CA PRO A 105 0.28 3.41 2.42
C PRO A 105 0.33 4.10 1.04
N ALA A 106 -0.37 5.24 0.87
CA ALA A 106 -0.29 6.01 -0.38
C ALA A 106 1.11 6.60 -0.61
N LEU A 107 1.73 7.16 0.44
CA LEU A 107 3.09 7.66 0.38
C LEU A 107 4.11 6.54 0.10
N LEU A 108 3.90 5.35 0.66
CA LEU A 108 4.75 4.19 0.40
C LEU A 108 4.68 3.78 -1.08
N ALA A 109 3.48 3.72 -1.67
CA ALA A 109 3.28 3.33 -3.05
C ALA A 109 3.93 4.29 -4.06
N VAL A 110 3.82 5.61 -3.83
CA VAL A 110 4.40 6.63 -4.71
C VAL A 110 5.88 6.88 -4.39
N GLY A 111 6.26 6.77 -3.12
CA GLY A 111 7.63 7.01 -2.65
C GLY A 111 8.60 5.91 -3.03
N THR A 112 8.17 4.64 -3.07
CA THR A 112 9.06 3.51 -3.37
C THR A 112 9.74 3.64 -4.75
N PRO A 113 9.01 3.88 -5.86
CA PRO A 113 9.64 4.06 -7.18
C PRO A 113 10.60 5.25 -7.22
N LEU A 114 10.27 6.36 -6.54
CA LEU A 114 11.12 7.55 -6.48
C LEU A 114 12.42 7.28 -5.71
N LEU A 115 12.32 6.63 -4.55
CA LEU A 115 13.48 6.30 -3.72
C LEU A 115 14.42 5.33 -4.42
N VAL A 116 13.89 4.30 -5.08
CA VAL A 116 14.72 3.33 -5.82
C VAL A 116 15.31 3.97 -7.09
N GLY A 117 14.51 4.74 -7.83
CA GLY A 117 14.95 5.37 -9.08
C GLY A 117 16.07 6.39 -8.88
N PHE A 118 16.00 7.22 -7.84
CA PHE A 118 17.02 8.24 -7.55
C PHE A 118 18.11 7.77 -6.58
N GLY A 119 17.84 6.77 -5.74
CA GLY A 119 18.76 6.32 -4.68
C GLY A 119 19.94 5.47 -5.16
N PHE A 120 19.79 4.73 -6.27
CA PHE A 120 20.85 3.86 -6.81
C PHE A 120 21.74 4.53 -7.89
N GLY A 121 21.62 5.85 -8.08
CA GLY A 121 22.47 6.63 -8.98
C GLY A 121 22.42 6.12 -10.43
N ALA A 122 23.59 5.87 -11.02
CA ALA A 122 23.71 5.37 -12.40
C ALA A 122 23.01 4.03 -12.64
N ASN A 123 22.79 3.22 -11.59
CA ASN A 123 22.10 1.93 -11.68
C ASN A 123 20.62 2.01 -11.26
N GLY A 124 20.09 3.23 -11.02
CA GLY A 124 18.73 3.47 -10.56
C GLY A 124 17.65 2.97 -11.50
N ALA A 125 17.86 3.09 -12.81
CA ALA A 125 16.92 2.60 -13.81
C ALA A 125 16.85 1.05 -13.81
N THR A 126 17.99 0.36 -13.62
CA THR A 126 18.05 -1.11 -13.50
C THR A 126 17.42 -1.60 -12.20
N ALA A 127 17.69 -0.93 -11.08
CA ALA A 127 17.09 -1.23 -9.79
C ALA A 127 15.57 -1.04 -9.84
N LEU A 128 15.11 0.07 -10.44
CA LEU A 128 13.70 0.39 -10.58
C LEU A 128 12.98 -0.62 -11.48
N ALA A 129 13.59 -1.04 -12.59
CA ALA A 129 13.04 -2.12 -13.42
C ALA A 129 12.88 -3.42 -12.63
N GLY A 130 13.85 -3.76 -11.77
CA GLY A 130 13.74 -4.88 -10.84
C GLY A 130 12.58 -4.71 -9.85
N THR A 131 12.44 -3.53 -9.25
CA THR A 131 11.35 -3.22 -8.31
C THR A 131 9.97 -3.28 -8.95
N LEU A 132 9.82 -2.82 -10.19
CA LEU A 132 8.57 -2.91 -10.94
C LEU A 132 8.22 -4.35 -11.34
N CYS A 133 9.22 -5.20 -11.57
CA CYS A 133 9.00 -6.63 -11.84
C CYS A 133 8.69 -7.44 -10.57
N GLY A 134 9.21 -7.01 -9.41
CA GLY A 134 9.04 -7.72 -8.15
C GLY A 134 7.78 -7.35 -7.37
N ALA A 135 7.26 -6.13 -7.55
CA ALA A 135 6.05 -5.63 -6.89
C ALA A 135 4.76 -6.16 -7.54
#